data_AF-Q8E4S9-F1
#
_entry.id   AF-Q8E4S9-F1
#
_cell.length_a   1.000
_cell.length_b   1.000
_cell.length_c   1.000
_cell.angle_alpha   90.00
_cell.angle_beta   90.00
_cell.angle_gamma   90.00
#
_symmetry.space_group_name_H-M   'P 1'
#
loop_
_entity.id
_entity.type
_entity.pdbx_description
1 polymer ?
#
loop_
_entity_poly.entity_id
_entity_poly.type
_entity_poly.pdbx_seq_one_letter_code
_entity_poly.pdbx_strand_id
1 'polypeptide(L)'
;MLDLEKILRGMISAKFKDLRGSIPPDIISNGQRTAIYNIEKGKNPKSGNFVTDTLLEDYSSYFGMDKSDLIFGDALLLELTLYHVFSQIFYQIVPDDNRIGLKIDRNKIQNNIDSSIIEPFLELFYIFGDFGRWYNIRRKDDDESDKDIDYTTMYEIVWRLIKSRVVSSFNQHVVGEMFEKDKVFNFNQINNVFNNWYHKHFVKIIIPEALKKLESDSIFKMGFMVRNLIENFLVLDLPLSYLEDVPLEEYYLPITNYTIDISKIESEEVENKVLREYLRWILRYNSLETSDDAKKFADENFFEEFDFVTEERRPLVDQTTKINVKELLDSIIKSPKQFDNGHILHASIREIPGLLTVNSQVSKLFQTRVNEVYLKQIDDLVMYQNIYINLIKPDELDSFL
;
A
#
# COMPACT_ATOMS: atom_id res chain seq x y z
N MET A 1 -17.04 10.94 -16.74
CA MET A 1 -18.06 9.86 -16.87
C MET A 1 -17.54 8.77 -17.79
N LEU A 2 -17.73 7.49 -17.51
CA LEU A 2 -17.32 6.39 -18.40
C LEU A 2 -18.42 6.12 -19.44
N ASP A 3 -18.06 5.97 -20.73
CA ASP A 3 -19.03 5.88 -21.84
C ASP A 3 -19.26 4.41 -22.27
N LEU A 4 -20.07 3.71 -21.49
CA LEU A 4 -20.50 2.33 -21.79
C LEU A 4 -21.29 2.26 -23.10
N GLU A 5 -22.14 3.24 -23.39
CA GLU A 5 -22.89 3.30 -24.65
C GLU A 5 -21.96 3.27 -25.86
N LYS A 6 -20.83 3.98 -25.84
CA LYS A 6 -19.86 3.93 -26.94
C LYS A 6 -19.27 2.56 -27.16
N ILE A 7 -18.93 1.84 -26.08
CA ILE A 7 -18.40 0.48 -26.15
C ILE A 7 -19.47 -0.46 -26.72
N LEU A 8 -20.69 -0.40 -26.17
CA LEU A 8 -21.82 -1.23 -26.61
C LEU A 8 -22.22 -0.96 -28.06
N ARG A 9 -22.16 0.28 -28.55
CA ARG A 9 -22.47 0.59 -29.96
C ARG A 9 -21.65 -0.26 -30.92
N GLY A 10 -20.34 -0.35 -30.71
CA GLY A 10 -19.46 -1.15 -31.58
C GLY A 10 -19.82 -2.63 -31.56
N MET A 11 -20.10 -3.16 -30.37
CA MET A 11 -20.47 -4.57 -30.17
C MET A 11 -21.83 -4.92 -30.78
N ILE A 12 -22.82 -4.07 -30.54
CA ILE A 12 -24.18 -4.22 -31.09
C ILE A 12 -24.15 -4.11 -32.62
N SER A 13 -23.39 -3.17 -33.18
CA SER A 13 -23.22 -3.05 -34.63
C SER A 13 -22.72 -4.35 -35.27
N ALA A 14 -21.68 -4.95 -34.69
CA ALA A 14 -21.13 -6.21 -35.18
C ALA A 14 -22.16 -7.34 -35.03
N LYS A 15 -22.76 -7.49 -33.85
CA LYS A 15 -23.75 -8.52 -33.56
C LYS A 15 -24.97 -8.45 -34.47
N PHE A 16 -25.57 -7.27 -34.66
CA PHE A 16 -26.75 -7.10 -35.51
C PHE A 16 -26.42 -7.40 -36.97
N LYS A 17 -25.23 -7.03 -37.43
CA LYS A 17 -24.75 -7.35 -38.78
C LYS A 17 -24.57 -8.85 -38.97
N ASP A 18 -24.02 -9.54 -37.97
CA ASP A 18 -23.79 -10.98 -38.02
C ASP A 18 -25.10 -11.76 -37.94
N LEU A 19 -26.01 -11.39 -37.03
CA LEU A 19 -27.35 -11.99 -36.90
C LEU A 19 -28.16 -11.82 -38.19
N ARG A 20 -28.16 -10.63 -38.79
CA ARG A 20 -28.88 -10.40 -40.05
C ARG A 20 -28.26 -11.21 -41.18
N GLY A 21 -26.93 -11.22 -41.32
CA GLY A 21 -26.25 -11.87 -42.44
C GLY A 21 -26.81 -11.42 -43.80
N SER A 22 -27.40 -12.35 -44.55
CA SER A 22 -28.07 -12.09 -45.83
C SER A 22 -29.57 -11.84 -45.74
N ILE A 23 -30.17 -11.89 -44.54
CA ILE A 23 -31.61 -11.70 -44.33
C ILE A 23 -31.98 -10.24 -44.68
N PRO A 24 -33.00 -10.01 -45.52
CA PRO A 24 -33.52 -8.67 -45.77
C PRO A 24 -34.03 -8.01 -44.47
N PRO A 25 -33.66 -6.75 -44.17
CA PRO A 25 -34.06 -6.05 -42.94
C PRO A 25 -35.58 -6.04 -42.69
N ASP A 26 -36.38 -5.90 -43.74
CA ASP A 26 -37.84 -5.82 -43.65
C ASP A 26 -38.49 -7.15 -43.22
N ILE A 27 -37.77 -8.28 -43.31
CA ILE A 27 -38.22 -9.56 -42.77
C ILE A 27 -38.05 -9.61 -41.25
N ILE A 28 -37.03 -8.94 -40.72
CA ILE A 28 -36.76 -8.89 -39.28
C ILE A 28 -37.66 -7.84 -38.62
N SER A 29 -37.70 -6.63 -39.17
CA SER A 29 -38.51 -5.52 -38.66
C SER A 29 -39.04 -4.68 -39.82
N ASN A 30 -40.35 -4.80 -40.06
CA ASN A 30 -41.02 -4.15 -41.18
C ASN A 30 -40.99 -2.62 -41.04
N GLY A 31 -40.54 -1.93 -42.09
CA GLY A 31 -40.46 -0.46 -42.11
C GLY A 31 -39.26 0.14 -41.37
N GLN A 32 -38.40 -0.69 -40.76
CA GLN A 32 -37.22 -0.23 -40.02
C GLN A 32 -35.89 -0.47 -40.75
N ARG A 33 -35.91 -0.77 -42.05
CA ARG A 33 -34.73 -1.01 -42.89
C ARG A 33 -33.61 0.01 -42.70
N THR A 34 -33.92 1.30 -42.70
CA THR A 34 -32.92 2.36 -42.54
C THR A 34 -32.27 2.35 -41.15
N ALA A 35 -33.06 2.06 -40.11
CA ALA A 35 -32.55 1.99 -38.73
C ALA A 35 -31.56 0.82 -38.58
N ILE A 36 -31.92 -0.36 -39.10
CA ILE A 36 -31.05 -1.55 -39.11
C ILE A 36 -29.71 -1.25 -39.80
N TYR A 37 -29.72 -0.69 -41.00
CA TYR A 37 -28.47 -0.36 -41.70
C TYR A 37 -27.63 0.71 -41.00
N ASN A 38 -28.25 1.62 -40.24
CA ASN A 38 -27.51 2.60 -39.46
C ASN A 38 -26.84 1.95 -38.23
N ILE A 39 -27.53 1.03 -37.55
CA ILE A 39 -26.97 0.25 -36.44
C ILE A 39 -25.78 -0.57 -36.91
N GLU A 40 -25.89 -1.31 -38.02
CA GLU A 40 -24.78 -2.11 -38.57
C GLU A 40 -23.54 -1.29 -38.96
N LYS A 41 -23.74 0.00 -39.24
CA LYS A 41 -22.66 0.95 -39.55
C LYS A 41 -22.14 1.70 -38.31
N GLY A 42 -22.67 1.42 -37.12
CA GLY A 42 -22.33 2.15 -35.89
C GLY A 42 -22.74 3.62 -35.89
N LYS A 43 -23.68 4.00 -36.75
CA LYS A 43 -24.12 5.40 -36.88
C LYS A 43 -25.11 5.75 -35.78
N ASN A 44 -24.65 6.57 -34.82
CA ASN A 44 -25.49 7.05 -33.73
C ASN A 44 -26.51 8.11 -34.24
N PRO A 45 -27.81 7.96 -33.97
CA PRO A 45 -28.80 8.99 -34.30
C PRO A 45 -28.63 10.23 -33.41
N LYS A 46 -29.20 11.37 -33.85
CA LYS A 46 -29.19 12.63 -33.07
C LYS A 46 -29.87 12.49 -31.70
N SER A 47 -30.85 11.59 -31.57
CA SER A 47 -31.52 11.29 -30.30
C SER A 47 -30.63 10.55 -29.31
N GLY A 48 -29.48 10.01 -29.74
CA GLY A 48 -28.63 9.10 -28.97
C GLY A 48 -29.24 7.72 -28.74
N ASN A 49 -30.53 7.51 -29.04
CA ASN A 49 -31.21 6.23 -28.87
C ASN A 49 -30.85 5.28 -30.02
N PHE A 50 -29.69 4.64 -29.90
CA PHE A 50 -29.07 3.85 -30.95
C PHE A 50 -29.92 2.64 -31.40
N VAL A 51 -30.55 1.95 -30.45
CA VAL A 51 -31.51 0.86 -30.68
C VAL A 51 -32.81 1.22 -29.98
N THR A 52 -33.92 1.22 -30.71
CA THR A 52 -35.26 1.49 -30.15
C THR A 52 -35.84 0.22 -29.53
N ASP A 53 -36.72 0.38 -28.53
CA ASP A 53 -37.41 -0.76 -27.90
C ASP A 53 -38.21 -1.60 -28.92
N THR A 54 -38.91 -0.95 -29.86
CA THR A 54 -39.66 -1.66 -30.91
C THR A 54 -38.74 -2.50 -31.80
N LEU A 55 -37.59 -1.96 -32.23
CA LEU A 55 -36.65 -2.72 -33.05
C LEU A 55 -36.06 -3.90 -32.26
N LEU A 56 -35.81 -3.67 -30.96
CA LEU A 56 -35.26 -4.69 -30.07
C LEU A 56 -36.27 -5.83 -29.85
N GLU A 57 -37.56 -5.52 -29.72
CA GLU A 57 -38.66 -6.50 -29.65
C GLU A 57 -38.76 -7.33 -30.94
N ASP A 58 -38.69 -6.67 -32.10
CA ASP A 58 -38.74 -7.35 -33.40
C ASP A 58 -37.56 -8.33 -33.57
N TYR A 59 -36.33 -7.90 -33.21
CA TYR A 59 -35.15 -8.77 -33.23
C TYR A 59 -35.27 -9.92 -32.23
N SER A 60 -35.71 -9.64 -31.01
CA SER A 60 -35.94 -10.63 -29.95
C SER A 60 -36.90 -11.72 -30.42
N SER A 61 -38.04 -11.31 -30.97
CA SER A 61 -39.06 -12.22 -31.49
C SER A 61 -38.58 -13.04 -32.70
N TYR A 62 -37.85 -12.41 -33.63
CA TYR A 62 -37.39 -13.06 -34.85
C TYR A 62 -36.29 -14.09 -34.60
N PHE A 63 -35.30 -13.75 -33.77
CA PHE A 63 -34.14 -14.62 -33.50
C PHE A 63 -34.32 -15.51 -32.27
N GLY A 64 -35.39 -15.32 -31.49
CA GLY A 64 -35.62 -16.09 -30.25
C GLY A 64 -34.55 -15.81 -29.19
N MET A 65 -34.08 -14.57 -29.11
CA MET A 65 -33.03 -14.13 -28.17
C MET A 65 -33.60 -13.13 -27.17
N ASP A 66 -33.13 -13.17 -25.93
CA ASP A 66 -33.50 -12.17 -24.94
C ASP A 66 -33.01 -10.77 -25.34
N LYS A 67 -33.83 -9.76 -25.07
CA LYS A 67 -33.48 -8.34 -25.34
C LYS A 67 -32.17 -7.93 -24.66
N SER A 68 -31.92 -8.43 -23.45
CA SER A 68 -30.67 -8.22 -22.73
C SER A 68 -29.48 -8.77 -23.50
N ASP A 69 -29.61 -9.97 -24.06
CA ASP A 69 -28.52 -10.65 -24.76
C ASP A 69 -28.22 -9.99 -26.10
N LEU A 70 -29.22 -9.39 -26.74
CA LEU A 70 -29.02 -8.56 -27.92
C LEU A 70 -28.16 -7.31 -27.60
N ILE A 71 -28.41 -6.64 -26.47
CA ILE A 71 -27.70 -5.43 -26.06
C ILE A 71 -26.35 -5.71 -25.40
N PHE A 72 -26.33 -6.52 -24.34
CA PHE A 72 -25.15 -6.78 -23.50
C PHE A 72 -24.40 -8.06 -23.88
N GLY A 73 -25.06 -9.01 -24.56
CA GLY A 73 -24.47 -10.32 -24.87
C GLY A 73 -24.78 -11.39 -23.85
N ASP A 74 -24.28 -12.59 -24.12
CA ASP A 74 -24.27 -13.68 -23.15
C ASP A 74 -23.33 -13.36 -21.97
N ALA A 75 -23.29 -14.25 -20.98
CA ALA A 75 -22.48 -14.06 -19.78
C ALA A 75 -20.99 -13.82 -20.09
N LEU A 76 -20.43 -14.51 -21.08
CA LEU A 76 -19.03 -14.36 -21.48
C LEU A 76 -18.78 -13.00 -22.13
N LEU A 77 -19.65 -12.58 -23.06
CA LEU A 77 -19.52 -11.31 -23.74
C LEU A 77 -19.73 -10.14 -22.77
N LEU A 78 -20.64 -10.28 -21.80
CA LEU A 78 -20.83 -9.29 -20.75
C LEU A 78 -19.58 -9.15 -19.87
N GLU A 79 -18.98 -10.26 -19.44
CA GLU A 79 -17.74 -10.25 -18.67
C GLU A 79 -16.62 -9.54 -19.45
N LEU A 80 -16.43 -9.87 -20.73
CA LEU A 80 -15.44 -9.23 -21.60
C LEU A 80 -15.73 -7.73 -21.80
N THR A 81 -17.00 -7.35 -21.89
CA THR A 81 -17.40 -5.93 -21.99
C THR A 81 -16.97 -5.18 -20.73
N LEU A 82 -17.28 -5.74 -19.56
CA LEU A 82 -16.92 -5.13 -18.28
C LEU A 82 -15.40 -5.09 -18.09
N TYR A 83 -14.69 -6.16 -18.43
CA TYR A 83 -13.23 -6.17 -18.47
C TYR A 83 -12.69 -5.03 -19.36
N HIS A 84 -13.27 -4.83 -20.54
CA HIS A 84 -12.85 -3.74 -21.41
C HIS A 84 -13.16 -2.37 -20.79
N VAL A 85 -14.34 -2.19 -20.18
CA VAL A 85 -14.76 -0.96 -19.51
C VAL A 85 -13.81 -0.59 -18.37
N PHE A 86 -13.47 -1.53 -17.48
CA PHE A 86 -12.53 -1.29 -16.39
C PHE A 86 -11.10 -1.08 -16.87
N SER A 87 -10.70 -1.72 -17.98
CA SER A 87 -9.38 -1.48 -18.59
C SER A 87 -9.23 -0.02 -19.04
N GLN A 88 -10.32 0.64 -19.47
CA GLN A 88 -10.28 2.06 -19.81
C GLN A 88 -9.89 2.94 -18.62
N ILE A 89 -10.35 2.58 -17.41
CA ILE A 89 -10.00 3.29 -16.17
C ILE A 89 -8.54 2.99 -15.81
N PHE A 90 -8.15 1.71 -15.87
CA PHE A 90 -6.78 1.27 -15.60
C PHE A 90 -5.75 2.02 -16.45
N TYR A 91 -5.99 2.17 -17.75
CA TYR A 91 -5.05 2.89 -18.63
C TYR A 91 -4.94 4.40 -18.38
N GLN A 92 -5.81 4.99 -17.55
CA GLN A 92 -5.63 6.37 -17.04
C GLN A 92 -4.67 6.43 -15.86
N ILE A 93 -4.46 5.31 -15.18
CA ILE A 93 -3.67 5.22 -13.94
C ILE A 93 -2.21 4.96 -14.28
N VAL A 94 -1.94 4.04 -15.23
CA VAL A 94 -0.61 3.51 -15.51
C VAL A 94 0.01 4.03 -16.81
N PRO A 95 1.36 4.06 -16.92
CA PRO A 95 2.05 4.29 -18.18
C PRO A 95 1.88 3.10 -19.14
N ASP A 96 2.45 3.19 -20.35
CA ASP A 96 2.47 2.07 -21.29
C ASP A 96 3.36 0.93 -20.76
N ASP A 97 2.84 -0.29 -20.73
CA ASP A 97 3.57 -1.48 -20.26
C ASP A 97 4.47 -2.02 -21.37
N ASN A 98 5.75 -1.64 -21.32
CA ASN A 98 6.74 -2.02 -22.31
C ASN A 98 7.26 -3.46 -22.13
N ARG A 99 6.93 -4.16 -21.03
CA ARG A 99 7.51 -5.48 -20.71
C ARG A 99 6.86 -6.61 -21.46
N ILE A 100 5.54 -6.59 -21.52
CA ILE A 100 4.76 -7.59 -22.26
C ILE A 100 4.61 -7.22 -23.74
N GLY A 101 5.30 -6.16 -24.21
CA GLY A 101 5.21 -5.67 -25.58
C GLY A 101 3.82 -5.13 -25.95
N LEU A 102 2.98 -4.80 -24.96
CA LEU A 102 1.62 -4.34 -25.17
C LEU A 102 1.61 -2.83 -25.36
N LYS A 103 1.69 -2.40 -26.62
CA LYS A 103 1.52 -0.99 -26.96
C LYS A 103 0.05 -0.62 -26.88
N ILE A 104 -0.31 0.13 -25.86
CA ILE A 104 -1.66 0.64 -25.67
C ILE A 104 -1.94 1.69 -26.76
N ASP A 105 -2.95 1.45 -27.60
CA ASP A 105 -3.43 2.44 -28.56
C ASP A 105 -4.25 3.51 -27.82
N ARG A 106 -3.55 4.52 -27.26
CA ARG A 106 -4.16 5.62 -26.51
C ARG A 106 -5.20 6.41 -27.30
N ASN A 107 -5.22 6.32 -28.63
CA ASN A 107 -6.28 6.95 -29.45
C ASN A 107 -7.62 6.23 -29.36
N LYS A 108 -7.63 4.95 -28.96
CA LYS A 108 -8.84 4.16 -28.75
C LYS A 108 -9.35 4.23 -27.31
N ILE A 109 -8.57 4.82 -26.41
CA ILE A 109 -8.95 5.00 -25.01
C ILE A 109 -9.81 6.24 -24.84
N GLN A 110 -10.71 6.20 -23.87
CA GLN A 110 -11.44 7.38 -23.43
C GLN A 110 -10.53 8.31 -22.62
N ASN A 111 -10.14 9.45 -23.20
CA ASN A 111 -9.15 10.37 -22.62
C ASN A 111 -9.66 11.33 -21.53
N ASN A 112 -10.97 11.31 -21.21
CA ASN A 112 -11.61 12.25 -20.28
C ASN A 112 -12.49 11.51 -19.26
N ILE A 113 -11.93 10.50 -18.59
CA ILE A 113 -12.62 9.84 -17.47
C ILE A 113 -12.50 10.75 -16.24
N ASP A 114 -13.57 10.82 -15.45
CA ASP A 114 -13.66 11.69 -14.28
C ASP A 114 -12.85 11.11 -13.12
N SER A 115 -12.19 11.95 -12.32
CA SER A 115 -11.42 11.50 -11.16
C SER A 115 -12.28 10.74 -10.14
N SER A 116 -13.58 11.07 -10.03
CA SER A 116 -14.56 10.35 -9.20
C SER A 116 -14.80 8.90 -9.64
N ILE A 117 -14.36 8.51 -10.85
CA ILE A 117 -14.34 7.14 -11.34
C ILE A 117 -12.93 6.54 -11.20
N ILE A 118 -11.88 7.33 -11.41
CA ILE A 118 -10.50 6.83 -11.39
C ILE A 118 -10.04 6.53 -9.95
N GLU A 119 -10.24 7.46 -9.02
CA GLU A 119 -9.70 7.39 -7.66
C GLU A 119 -10.22 6.18 -6.88
N PRO A 120 -11.53 5.83 -6.87
CA PRO A 120 -11.96 4.63 -6.16
C PRO A 120 -11.41 3.34 -6.76
N PHE A 121 -11.22 3.29 -8.08
CA PHE A 121 -10.68 2.11 -8.74
C PHE A 121 -9.17 1.96 -8.49
N LEU A 122 -8.44 3.08 -8.43
CA LEU A 122 -7.02 3.14 -8.06
C LEU A 122 -6.77 2.46 -6.71
N GLU A 123 -7.69 2.61 -5.74
CA GLU A 123 -7.55 2.03 -4.40
C GLU A 123 -7.35 0.51 -4.42
N LEU A 124 -7.91 -0.20 -5.41
CA LEU A 124 -7.72 -1.65 -5.57
C LEU A 124 -6.28 -2.03 -5.92
N PHE A 125 -5.46 -1.12 -6.42
CA PHE A 125 -4.07 -1.39 -6.77
C PHE A 125 -3.11 -1.23 -5.60
N TYR A 126 -3.51 -0.54 -4.53
CA TYR A 126 -2.69 -0.45 -3.30
C TYR A 126 -2.59 -1.77 -2.54
N ILE A 127 -3.28 -2.82 -3.01
CA ILE A 127 -3.01 -4.20 -2.55
C ILE A 127 -1.62 -4.68 -2.99
N PHE A 128 -1.00 -4.04 -3.98
CA PHE A 128 0.36 -4.29 -4.42
C PHE A 128 1.30 -3.22 -3.87
N GLY A 129 2.28 -3.64 -3.06
CA GLY A 129 3.29 -2.75 -2.51
C GLY A 129 4.15 -2.12 -3.60
N ASP A 130 4.45 -2.87 -4.67
CA ASP A 130 5.24 -2.35 -5.79
C ASP A 130 4.52 -1.19 -6.50
N PHE A 131 3.21 -1.34 -6.70
CA PHE A 131 2.36 -0.26 -7.21
C PHE A 131 2.34 0.94 -6.27
N GLY A 132 2.17 0.72 -4.96
CA GLY A 132 2.15 1.79 -3.97
C GLY A 132 3.48 2.55 -3.90
N ARG A 133 4.61 1.83 -3.96
CA ARG A 133 5.97 2.40 -4.02
C ARG A 133 6.15 3.24 -5.27
N TRP A 134 5.79 2.71 -6.43
CA TRP A 134 5.86 3.44 -7.69
C TRP A 134 5.00 4.70 -7.65
N TYR A 135 3.70 4.55 -7.36
CA TYR A 135 2.73 5.62 -7.49
C TYR A 135 3.06 6.83 -6.61
N ASN A 136 3.56 6.57 -5.39
CA ASN A 136 3.79 7.62 -4.39
C ASN A 136 5.23 8.15 -4.36
N ILE A 137 6.22 7.34 -4.71
CA ILE A 137 7.64 7.74 -4.63
C ILE A 137 8.18 8.01 -6.04
N ARG A 138 8.17 7.01 -6.92
CA ARG A 138 9.01 7.01 -8.13
C ARG A 138 8.35 7.60 -9.37
N ARG A 139 7.01 7.63 -9.43
CA ARG A 139 6.24 8.13 -10.59
C ARG A 139 6.64 9.54 -11.06
N LYS A 140 7.19 10.37 -10.17
CA LYS A 140 7.60 11.75 -10.47
C LYS A 140 9.05 11.91 -10.93
N ASP A 141 9.88 10.88 -10.76
CA ASP A 141 11.34 10.99 -10.85
C ASP A 141 11.91 10.53 -12.21
N ASP A 142 11.05 10.23 -13.21
CA ASP A 142 11.45 9.63 -14.51
C ASP A 142 12.44 8.46 -14.33
N ASP A 143 12.29 7.70 -13.23
CA ASP A 143 13.22 6.65 -12.85
C ASP A 143 13.08 5.46 -13.81
N GLU A 144 14.16 5.17 -14.54
CA GLU A 144 14.19 4.03 -15.46
C GLU A 144 14.06 2.67 -14.75
N SER A 145 14.21 2.61 -13.42
CA SER A 145 13.98 1.40 -12.63
C SER A 145 12.51 0.96 -12.59
N ASP A 146 11.58 1.88 -12.88
CA ASP A 146 10.13 1.61 -12.94
C ASP A 146 9.70 0.85 -14.21
N LYS A 147 10.64 0.64 -15.14
CA LYS A 147 10.50 -0.37 -16.21
C LYS A 147 10.32 -1.78 -15.64
N ASP A 148 10.56 -1.92 -14.33
CA ASP A 148 10.34 -2.95 -13.32
C ASP A 148 8.96 -3.62 -13.15
N ILE A 149 7.88 -2.93 -13.52
CA ILE A 149 6.53 -3.20 -12.97
C ILE A 149 5.62 -3.82 -14.02
N ASP A 150 5.02 -4.96 -13.68
CA ASP A 150 4.04 -5.65 -14.51
C ASP A 150 2.62 -5.21 -14.15
N TYR A 151 2.27 -4.01 -14.66
CA TYR A 151 0.95 -3.42 -14.42
C TYR A 151 -0.18 -4.28 -14.99
N THR A 152 0.09 -4.98 -16.10
CA THR A 152 -0.93 -5.79 -16.78
C THR A 152 -1.32 -6.99 -15.92
N THR A 153 -0.35 -7.72 -15.37
CA THR A 153 -0.62 -8.82 -14.42
C THR A 153 -1.33 -8.30 -13.16
N MET A 154 -0.97 -7.12 -12.64
CA MET A 154 -1.70 -6.51 -11.51
C MET A 154 -3.18 -6.25 -11.85
N TYR A 155 -3.47 -5.74 -13.05
CA TYR A 155 -4.85 -5.54 -13.50
C TYR A 155 -5.60 -6.87 -13.65
N GLU A 156 -4.96 -7.89 -14.21
CA GLU A 156 -5.55 -9.23 -14.33
C GLU A 156 -5.90 -9.83 -12.97
N ILE A 157 -5.01 -9.69 -11.98
CA ILE A 157 -5.26 -10.15 -10.61
C ILE A 157 -6.43 -9.38 -10.01
N VAL A 158 -6.44 -8.04 -10.08
CA VAL A 158 -7.55 -7.21 -9.57
C VAL A 158 -8.87 -7.60 -10.23
N TRP A 159 -8.88 -7.78 -11.55
CA TRP A 159 -10.07 -8.20 -12.27
C TRP A 159 -10.56 -9.56 -11.79
N ARG A 160 -9.68 -10.58 -11.73
CA ARG A 160 -10.04 -11.93 -11.26
C ARG A 160 -10.65 -11.92 -9.86
N LEU A 161 -10.07 -11.13 -8.96
CA LEU A 161 -10.59 -10.97 -7.60
C LEU A 161 -12.03 -10.44 -7.58
N ILE A 162 -12.35 -9.42 -8.39
CA ILE A 162 -13.64 -8.71 -8.31
C ILE A 162 -14.68 -9.16 -9.35
N LYS A 163 -14.29 -9.88 -10.41
CA LYS A 163 -15.12 -10.10 -11.61
C LYS A 163 -16.48 -10.71 -11.30
N SER A 164 -16.54 -11.71 -10.43
CA SER A 164 -17.78 -12.44 -10.12
C SER A 164 -18.82 -11.52 -9.48
N ARG A 165 -18.39 -10.73 -8.48
CA ARG A 165 -19.21 -9.74 -7.79
C ARG A 165 -19.61 -8.59 -8.71
N VAL A 166 -18.69 -8.10 -9.54
CA VAL A 166 -18.94 -7.04 -10.51
C VAL A 166 -19.99 -7.47 -11.54
N VAL A 167 -19.81 -8.64 -12.18
CA VAL A 167 -20.73 -9.17 -13.19
C VAL A 167 -22.10 -9.44 -12.59
N SER A 168 -22.17 -10.06 -11.41
CA SER A 168 -23.43 -10.34 -10.72
C SER A 168 -24.17 -9.05 -10.36
N SER A 169 -23.47 -8.07 -9.77
CA SER A 169 -24.04 -6.77 -9.41
C SER A 169 -24.51 -5.99 -10.63
N PHE A 170 -23.73 -5.99 -11.71
CA PHE A 170 -24.10 -5.34 -12.96
C PHE A 170 -25.35 -5.96 -13.59
N ASN A 171 -25.43 -7.30 -13.62
CA ASN A 171 -26.63 -7.99 -14.11
C ASN A 171 -27.87 -7.60 -13.30
N GLN A 172 -27.75 -7.56 -11.97
CA GLN A 172 -28.87 -7.24 -11.11
C GLN A 172 -29.33 -5.78 -11.25
N HIS A 173 -28.38 -4.83 -11.26
CA HIS A 173 -28.69 -3.41 -11.09
C HIS A 173 -28.60 -2.58 -12.36
N VAL A 174 -27.90 -3.04 -13.40
CA VAL A 174 -27.86 -2.37 -14.69
C VAL A 174 -28.76 -3.10 -15.68
N VAL A 175 -28.52 -4.39 -15.93
CA VAL A 175 -29.35 -5.16 -16.87
C VAL A 175 -30.78 -5.26 -16.35
N GLY A 176 -30.96 -5.62 -15.07
CA GLY A 176 -32.28 -5.68 -14.42
C GLY A 176 -33.05 -4.36 -14.48
N GLU A 177 -32.39 -3.22 -14.24
CA GLU A 177 -33.05 -1.91 -14.31
C GLU A 177 -33.40 -1.50 -15.76
N MET A 178 -32.58 -1.88 -16.73
CA MET A 178 -32.81 -1.55 -18.14
C MET A 178 -33.96 -2.35 -18.77
N PHE A 179 -34.23 -3.56 -18.25
CA PHE A 179 -35.25 -4.48 -18.76
C PHE A 179 -36.32 -4.83 -17.71
N GLU A 180 -36.57 -3.91 -16.78
CA GLU A 180 -37.64 -4.04 -15.79
C GLU A 180 -38.99 -4.20 -16.49
N LYS A 181 -39.86 -5.03 -15.92
CA LYS A 181 -41.18 -5.31 -16.48
C LYS A 181 -41.96 -4.00 -16.62
N ASP A 182 -42.61 -3.82 -17.78
CA ASP A 182 -43.42 -2.65 -18.14
C ASP A 182 -42.64 -1.34 -18.40
N LYS A 183 -41.30 -1.38 -18.39
CA LYS A 183 -40.45 -0.22 -18.74
C LYS A 183 -40.04 -0.26 -20.21
N VAL A 184 -40.19 0.87 -20.91
CA VAL A 184 -39.72 1.02 -22.29
C VAL A 184 -38.19 1.18 -22.30
N PHE A 185 -37.51 0.32 -23.04
CA PHE A 185 -36.06 0.38 -23.20
C PHE A 185 -35.61 1.67 -23.94
N ASN A 186 -34.58 2.33 -23.39
CA ASN A 186 -33.96 3.49 -24.01
C ASN A 186 -32.44 3.38 -23.94
N PHE A 187 -31.80 3.21 -25.09
CA PHE A 187 -30.34 3.02 -25.18
C PHE A 187 -29.55 4.19 -24.59
N ASN A 188 -30.04 5.42 -24.77
CA ASN A 188 -29.39 6.64 -24.27
C ASN A 188 -29.49 6.85 -22.74
N GLN A 189 -30.10 5.91 -22.02
CA GLN A 189 -30.12 5.89 -20.56
C GLN A 189 -29.05 4.96 -19.96
N ILE A 190 -28.41 4.11 -20.78
CA ILE A 190 -27.45 3.11 -20.30
C ILE A 190 -26.32 3.77 -19.51
N ASN A 191 -25.75 4.86 -20.02
CA ASN A 191 -24.69 5.55 -19.30
C ASN A 191 -25.20 6.08 -17.94
N ASN A 192 -26.40 6.64 -17.87
CA ASN A 192 -26.95 7.14 -16.60
C ASN A 192 -27.11 6.01 -15.56
N VAL A 193 -27.73 4.89 -15.96
CA VAL A 193 -27.90 3.71 -15.10
C VAL A 193 -26.54 3.15 -14.67
N PHE A 194 -25.61 3.04 -15.62
CA PHE A 194 -24.24 2.58 -15.35
C PHE A 194 -23.52 3.44 -14.31
N ASN A 195 -23.53 4.76 -14.45
CA ASN A 195 -22.83 5.63 -13.49
C ASN A 195 -23.48 5.59 -12.10
N ASN A 196 -24.81 5.50 -12.05
CA ASN A 196 -25.52 5.31 -10.79
C ASN A 196 -25.11 4.00 -10.12
N TRP A 197 -25.04 2.90 -10.87
CA TRP A 197 -24.55 1.62 -10.39
C TRP A 197 -23.10 1.71 -9.91
N TYR A 198 -22.23 2.32 -10.71
CA TYR A 198 -20.82 2.49 -10.39
C TYR A 198 -20.64 3.17 -9.03
N HIS A 199 -21.28 4.33 -8.82
CA HIS A 199 -21.12 5.05 -7.55
C HIS A 199 -21.87 4.43 -6.37
N LYS A 200 -23.04 3.80 -6.59
CA LYS A 200 -23.86 3.27 -5.49
C LYS A 200 -23.48 1.85 -5.08
N HIS A 201 -23.07 1.01 -6.02
CA HIS A 201 -22.79 -0.40 -5.78
C HIS A 201 -21.29 -0.69 -5.90
N PHE A 202 -20.65 -0.29 -6.99
CA PHE A 202 -19.23 -0.62 -7.17
C PHE A 202 -18.34 0.11 -6.13
N VAL A 203 -18.46 1.44 -6.04
CA VAL A 203 -17.63 2.28 -5.15
C VAL A 203 -18.00 2.12 -3.68
N LYS A 204 -19.30 2.06 -3.35
CA LYS A 204 -19.75 2.06 -1.94
C LYS A 204 -19.88 0.69 -1.32
N ILE A 205 -19.91 -0.38 -2.11
CA ILE A 205 -20.12 -1.76 -1.61
C ILE A 205 -18.98 -2.67 -2.07
N ILE A 206 -18.80 -2.85 -3.38
CA ILE A 206 -17.85 -3.85 -3.92
C ILE A 206 -16.40 -3.52 -3.51
N ILE A 207 -15.94 -2.30 -3.74
CA ILE A 207 -14.56 -1.89 -3.40
C ILE A 207 -14.29 -2.03 -1.89
N PRO A 208 -15.08 -1.43 -0.97
CA PRO A 208 -14.81 -1.52 0.46
C PRO A 208 -14.82 -2.96 0.99
N GLU A 209 -15.75 -3.80 0.53
CA GLU A 209 -15.79 -5.21 0.94
C GLU A 209 -14.57 -6.00 0.43
N ALA A 210 -14.18 -5.76 -0.82
CA ALA A 210 -12.98 -6.37 -1.42
C ALA A 210 -11.73 -5.98 -0.62
N LEU A 211 -11.51 -4.68 -0.42
CA LEU A 211 -10.36 -4.15 0.30
C LEU A 211 -10.30 -4.67 1.74
N LYS A 212 -11.42 -4.69 2.47
CA LYS A 212 -11.48 -5.21 3.83
C LYS A 212 -11.02 -6.67 3.93
N LYS A 213 -11.38 -7.50 2.94
CA LYS A 213 -10.97 -8.90 2.90
C LYS A 213 -9.49 -9.04 2.54
N LEU A 214 -9.03 -8.26 1.56
CA LEU A 214 -7.62 -8.25 1.12
C LEU A 214 -6.67 -7.71 2.20
N GLU A 215 -7.10 -6.75 3.01
CA GLU A 215 -6.34 -6.21 4.15
C GLU A 215 -6.17 -7.24 5.28
N SER A 216 -7.06 -8.24 5.35
CA SER A 216 -6.95 -9.35 6.31
C SER A 216 -6.02 -10.47 5.84
N ASP A 217 -5.72 -10.54 4.55
CA ASP A 217 -4.86 -11.57 3.95
C ASP A 217 -3.38 -11.23 4.07
N SER A 218 -2.53 -12.22 4.39
CA SER A 218 -1.11 -11.95 4.65
C SER A 218 -0.31 -11.51 3.41
N ILE A 219 -0.72 -11.92 2.20
CA ILE A 219 -0.05 -11.54 0.96
C ILE A 219 -0.47 -10.12 0.56
N PHE A 220 -1.78 -9.88 0.45
CA PHE A 220 -2.30 -8.58 -0.01
C PHE A 220 -2.15 -7.48 1.04
N LYS A 221 -2.18 -7.80 2.34
CA LYS A 221 -1.90 -6.86 3.43
C LYS A 221 -0.54 -6.16 3.31
N MET A 222 0.45 -6.81 2.70
CA MET A 222 1.77 -6.18 2.48
C MET A 222 1.68 -4.90 1.64
N GLY A 223 0.75 -4.82 0.67
CA GLY A 223 0.54 -3.59 -0.11
C GLY A 223 0.04 -2.44 0.75
N PHE A 224 -0.90 -2.71 1.65
CA PHE A 224 -1.40 -1.73 2.62
C PHE A 224 -0.31 -1.31 3.62
N MET A 225 0.53 -2.25 4.07
CA MET A 225 1.68 -1.93 4.93
C MET A 225 2.65 -1.00 4.22
N VAL A 226 3.00 -1.28 2.96
CA VAL A 226 3.88 -0.42 2.15
C VAL A 226 3.27 0.97 1.99
N ARG A 227 1.99 1.06 1.63
CA ARG A 227 1.28 2.34 1.53
C ARG A 227 1.36 3.12 2.86
N ASN A 228 1.11 2.45 3.97
CA ASN A 228 1.12 3.08 5.28
C ASN A 228 2.52 3.60 5.67
N LEU A 229 3.58 2.83 5.39
CA LEU A 229 4.98 3.25 5.56
C LEU A 229 5.29 4.51 4.73
N ILE A 230 4.81 4.57 3.49
CA ILE A 230 5.04 5.72 2.61
C ILE A 230 4.29 6.95 3.09
N GLU A 231 2.98 6.82 3.34
CA GLU A 231 2.11 7.96 3.64
C GLU A 231 2.33 8.55 5.03
N ASN A 232 2.71 7.73 6.01
CA ASN A 232 2.74 8.16 7.42
C ASN A 232 4.15 8.19 8.04
N PHE A 233 5.14 7.54 7.44
CA PHE A 233 6.47 7.42 8.04
C PHE A 233 7.59 8.06 7.22
N LEU A 234 7.49 8.09 5.89
CA LEU A 234 8.49 8.75 5.04
C LEU A 234 8.29 10.27 5.02
N VAL A 235 9.40 11.00 5.14
CA VAL A 235 9.46 12.44 4.92
C VAL A 235 10.35 12.71 3.72
N LEU A 236 9.77 12.81 2.52
CA LEU A 236 10.52 12.89 1.26
C LEU A 236 11.17 14.27 1.04
N ASP A 237 10.51 15.34 1.47
CA ASP A 237 10.98 16.73 1.29
C ASP A 237 11.84 17.23 2.46
N LEU A 238 12.95 16.53 2.76
CA LEU A 238 13.89 16.96 3.79
C LEU A 238 14.88 17.99 3.24
N PRO A 239 15.04 19.18 3.85
CA PRO A 239 16.04 20.14 3.42
C PRO A 239 17.45 19.64 3.73
N LEU A 240 18.38 19.91 2.80
CA LEU A 240 19.80 19.61 2.97
C LEU A 240 20.33 20.20 4.30
N SER A 241 20.96 19.36 5.11
CA SER A 241 21.71 19.80 6.28
C SER A 241 23.19 19.90 5.96
N TYR A 242 23.81 20.99 6.40
CA TYR A 242 25.25 21.22 6.31
C TYR A 242 25.95 20.98 7.66
N LEU A 243 25.24 20.40 8.62
CA LEU A 243 25.75 20.16 9.96
C LEU A 243 26.67 18.94 9.95
N GLU A 244 27.98 19.19 10.06
CA GLU A 244 28.98 18.13 10.13
C GLU A 244 29.19 17.62 11.55
N ASP A 245 29.25 18.54 12.52
CA ASP A 245 29.60 18.24 13.90
C ASP A 245 28.64 18.88 14.90
N VAL A 246 28.47 18.25 16.06
CA VAL A 246 27.72 18.77 17.21
C VAL A 246 28.46 18.60 18.52
N PRO A 247 28.19 19.47 19.52
CA PRO A 247 28.59 19.20 20.89
C PRO A 247 27.76 18.02 21.42
N LEU A 248 28.45 17.03 21.99
CA LEU A 248 27.89 15.95 22.78
C LEU A 248 28.36 16.14 24.23
N GLU A 249 27.42 16.46 25.11
CA GLU A 249 27.66 16.51 26.55
C GLU A 249 27.51 15.10 27.11
N GLU A 250 28.58 14.61 27.73
CA GLU A 250 28.65 13.31 28.37
C GLU A 250 28.86 13.51 29.87
N TYR A 251 27.91 13.00 30.65
CA TYR A 251 28.02 12.92 32.10
C TYR A 251 27.81 11.49 32.54
N TYR A 252 28.77 10.88 33.23
CA TYR A 252 28.63 9.56 33.82
C TYR A 252 29.17 9.60 35.23
N LEU A 253 28.35 9.26 36.23
CA LEU A 253 28.83 9.09 37.59
C LEU A 253 29.89 7.96 37.64
N PRO A 254 30.91 8.09 38.51
CA PRO A 254 31.87 7.03 38.70
C PRO A 254 31.16 5.81 39.31
N ILE A 255 31.50 4.62 38.81
CA ILE A 255 30.92 3.36 39.29
C ILE A 255 32.05 2.36 39.49
N THR A 256 32.02 1.68 40.64
CA THR A 256 32.90 0.55 40.91
C THR A 256 32.08 -0.73 40.82
N ASN A 257 32.41 -1.58 39.86
CA ASN A 257 31.82 -2.91 39.69
C ASN A 257 32.70 -3.95 40.36
N TYR A 258 32.09 -4.82 41.15
CA TYR A 258 32.75 -5.95 41.80
C TYR A 258 32.30 -7.25 41.14
N THR A 259 33.26 -8.05 40.67
CA THR A 259 33.00 -9.41 40.16
C THR A 259 33.59 -10.42 41.13
N ILE A 260 32.73 -11.28 41.70
CA ILE A 260 33.12 -12.27 42.71
C ILE A 260 33.23 -13.65 42.07
N ASP A 261 34.41 -14.29 42.15
CA ASP A 261 34.57 -15.69 41.77
C ASP A 261 34.04 -16.62 42.86
N ILE A 262 32.76 -17.00 42.72
CA ILE A 262 32.04 -17.84 43.70
C ILE A 262 32.73 -19.20 43.90
N SER A 263 33.49 -19.70 42.92
CA SER A 263 34.15 -21.01 43.01
C SER A 263 35.26 -21.08 44.05
N LYS A 264 35.79 -19.92 44.46
CA LYS A 264 36.88 -19.78 45.45
C LYS A 264 36.38 -19.52 46.88
N ILE A 265 35.07 -19.60 47.11
CA ILE A 265 34.49 -19.51 48.45
C ILE A 265 34.55 -20.91 49.08
N GLU A 266 35.64 -21.18 49.81
CA GLU A 266 35.99 -22.52 50.29
C GLU A 266 35.32 -22.92 51.63
N SER A 267 34.68 -21.97 52.33
CA SER A 267 34.04 -22.22 53.62
C SER A 267 32.86 -21.28 53.92
N GLU A 268 31.98 -21.74 54.80
CA GLU A 268 30.84 -20.95 55.33
C GLU A 268 31.33 -19.68 56.07
N GLU A 269 32.52 -19.70 56.66
CA GLU A 269 33.10 -18.51 57.30
C GLU A 269 33.43 -17.42 56.25
N VAL A 270 34.06 -17.82 55.13
CA VAL A 270 34.40 -16.91 54.03
C VAL A 270 33.12 -16.40 53.35
N GLU A 271 32.15 -17.27 53.10
CA GLU A 271 30.84 -16.91 52.56
C GLU A 271 30.14 -15.84 53.42
N ASN A 272 30.13 -16.02 54.73
CA ASN A 272 29.55 -15.05 55.66
C ASN A 272 30.29 -13.70 55.66
N LYS A 273 31.60 -13.67 55.45
CA LYS A 273 32.37 -12.42 55.31
C LYS A 273 32.03 -11.70 54.01
N VAL A 274 31.96 -12.43 52.89
CA VAL A 274 31.55 -11.88 51.59
C VAL A 274 30.13 -11.31 51.66
N LEU A 275 29.19 -12.04 52.28
CA LEU A 275 27.82 -11.59 52.45
C LEU A 275 27.74 -10.30 53.30
N ARG A 276 28.53 -10.19 54.37
CA ARG A 276 28.59 -8.98 55.19
C ARG A 276 29.10 -7.77 54.42
N GLU A 277 30.17 -7.93 53.63
CA GLU A 277 30.68 -6.84 52.79
C GLU A 277 29.70 -6.49 51.66
N TYR A 278 29.01 -7.47 51.09
CA TYR A 278 27.94 -7.21 50.14
C TYR A 278 26.78 -6.43 50.76
N LEU A 279 26.35 -6.78 51.98
CA LEU A 279 25.33 -6.04 52.70
C LEU A 279 25.79 -4.62 53.04
N ARG A 280 27.06 -4.43 53.40
CA ARG A 280 27.64 -3.10 53.61
C ARG A 280 27.61 -2.26 52.32
N TRP A 281 28.04 -2.86 51.21
CA TRP A 281 28.03 -2.22 49.89
C TRP A 281 26.61 -1.83 49.48
N ILE A 282 25.63 -2.73 49.57
CA ILE A 282 24.25 -2.45 49.15
C ILE A 282 23.55 -1.45 50.07
N LEU A 283 23.79 -1.50 51.38
CA LEU A 283 23.23 -0.52 52.32
C LEU A 283 23.81 0.87 52.05
N ARG A 284 25.11 0.95 51.76
CA ARG A 284 25.74 2.21 51.39
C ARG A 284 25.24 2.72 50.04
N TYR A 285 25.14 1.87 49.02
CA TYR A 285 24.57 2.21 47.71
C TYR A 285 23.12 2.73 47.81
N ASN A 286 22.30 2.08 48.65
CA ASN A 286 20.92 2.49 48.88
C ASN A 286 20.77 3.77 49.72
N SER A 287 21.87 4.28 50.29
CA SER A 287 21.91 5.54 51.07
C SER A 287 22.33 6.76 50.25
N LEU A 288 22.58 6.60 48.94
CA LEU A 288 23.03 7.69 48.06
C LEU A 288 21.84 8.57 47.67
N GLU A 289 21.91 9.86 47.98
CA GLU A 289 20.84 10.83 47.66
C GLU A 289 21.30 11.86 46.61
N THR A 290 22.60 12.12 46.51
CA THR A 290 23.17 13.14 45.62
C THR A 290 24.30 12.61 44.73
N SER A 291 24.63 13.35 43.67
CA SER A 291 25.78 13.04 42.80
C SER A 291 27.11 13.11 43.54
N ASP A 292 27.24 13.96 44.55
CA ASP A 292 28.45 14.04 45.37
C ASP A 292 28.56 12.85 46.35
N ASP A 293 27.44 12.27 46.80
CA ASP A 293 27.46 11.02 47.54
C ASP A 293 27.94 9.87 46.67
N ALA A 294 27.50 9.81 45.41
CA ALA A 294 27.93 8.81 44.45
C ALA A 294 29.44 8.92 44.12
N LYS A 295 29.97 10.14 43.98
CA LYS A 295 31.42 10.35 43.81
C LYS A 295 32.21 9.84 45.01
N LYS A 296 31.78 10.17 46.23
CA LYS A 296 32.42 9.67 47.46
C LYS A 296 32.34 8.16 47.57
N PHE A 297 31.19 7.58 47.23
CA PHE A 297 30.97 6.14 47.24
C PHE A 297 31.92 5.39 46.28
N ALA A 298 32.22 5.95 45.11
CA ALA A 298 33.16 5.34 44.16
C ALA A 298 34.62 5.32 44.67
N ASP A 299 34.98 6.24 45.58
CA ASP A 299 36.27 6.25 46.26
C ASP A 299 36.31 5.32 47.49
N GLU A 300 35.16 4.82 47.95
CA GLU A 300 35.09 3.84 49.05
C GLU A 300 35.50 2.45 48.55
N ASN A 301 36.39 1.79 49.28
CA ASN A 301 36.82 0.44 48.96
C ASN A 301 35.92 -0.59 49.68
N PHE A 302 35.47 -1.58 48.92
CA PHE A 302 34.73 -2.73 49.42
C PHE A 302 35.44 -4.01 48.97
N PHE A 303 35.23 -5.10 49.70
CA PHE A 303 35.78 -6.42 49.35
C PHE A 303 37.32 -6.51 49.29
N GLU A 304 38.07 -5.58 49.90
CA GLU A 304 39.55 -5.57 49.89
C GLU A 304 40.19 -6.84 50.46
N GLU A 305 39.49 -7.54 51.35
CA GLU A 305 39.97 -8.76 52.00
C GLU A 305 39.93 -10.01 51.11
N PHE A 306 39.39 -9.92 49.90
CA PHE A 306 39.14 -11.07 49.01
C PHE A 306 39.95 -10.98 47.72
N ASP A 307 40.98 -11.80 47.59
CA ASP A 307 41.83 -11.90 46.39
C ASP A 307 41.12 -12.51 45.16
N PHE A 308 39.92 -13.07 45.38
CA PHE A 308 39.04 -13.60 44.35
C PHE A 308 37.94 -12.62 43.90
N VAL A 309 37.97 -11.38 44.38
CA VAL A 309 37.10 -10.30 43.89
C VAL A 309 37.87 -9.41 42.94
N THR A 310 37.36 -9.23 41.73
CA THR A 310 37.91 -8.30 40.75
C THR A 310 37.14 -6.99 40.77
N GLU A 311 37.86 -5.88 40.88
CA GLU A 311 37.31 -4.54 40.87
C GLU A 311 37.51 -3.88 39.50
N GLU A 312 36.43 -3.38 38.90
CA GLU A 312 36.46 -2.55 37.68
C GLU A 312 35.93 -1.15 38.02
N ARG A 313 36.82 -0.16 38.06
CA ARG A 313 36.46 1.24 38.26
C ARG A 313 36.21 1.94 36.93
N ARG A 314 35.05 2.58 36.82
CA ARG A 314 34.74 3.52 35.74
C ARG A 314 34.82 4.95 36.28
N PRO A 315 35.64 5.82 35.67
CA PRO A 315 35.81 7.19 36.18
C PRO A 315 34.55 8.03 35.95
N LEU A 316 34.45 9.12 36.70
CA LEU A 316 33.53 10.21 36.39
C LEU A 316 33.85 10.71 34.98
N VAL A 317 32.83 10.84 34.15
CA VAL A 317 32.90 11.56 32.89
C VAL A 317 32.05 12.81 33.06
N ASP A 318 32.63 13.97 32.76
CA ASP A 318 31.94 15.26 32.71
C ASP A 318 32.67 16.10 31.65
N GLN A 319 32.24 15.94 30.40
CA GLN A 319 32.92 16.55 29.27
C GLN A 319 31.95 16.89 28.14
N THR A 320 32.33 17.88 27.34
CA THR A 320 31.69 18.14 26.04
C THR A 320 32.67 17.80 24.94
N THR A 321 32.31 16.86 24.08
CA THR A 321 33.11 16.48 22.91
C THR A 321 32.45 16.96 21.64
N LYS A 322 33.26 17.28 20.62
CA LYS A 322 32.77 17.57 19.28
C LYS A 322 32.71 16.24 18.52
N ILE A 323 31.51 15.82 18.12
CA ILE A 323 31.30 14.56 17.41
C ILE A 323 30.73 14.81 16.03
N ASN A 324 31.16 14.00 15.07
CA ASN A 324 30.57 14.00 13.74
C ASN A 324 29.14 13.45 13.78
N VAL A 325 28.18 14.22 13.26
CA VAL A 325 26.76 13.86 13.33
C VAL A 325 26.46 12.58 12.57
N LYS A 326 27.10 12.34 11.42
CA LYS A 326 26.85 11.13 10.63
C LYS A 326 27.33 9.88 11.36
N GLU A 327 28.52 9.93 11.95
CA GLU A 327 29.07 8.80 12.73
C GLU A 327 28.21 8.50 13.96
N LEU A 328 27.74 9.53 14.66
CA LEU A 328 26.83 9.39 15.80
C LEU A 328 25.54 8.69 15.38
N LEU A 329 24.89 9.16 14.31
CA LEU A 329 23.64 8.58 13.81
C LEU A 329 23.82 7.13 13.34
N ASP A 330 24.92 6.84 12.65
CA ASP A 330 25.25 5.48 12.21
C ASP A 330 25.44 4.54 13.40
N SER A 331 26.09 5.01 14.47
CA SER A 331 26.30 4.24 15.69
C SER A 331 24.98 3.94 16.40
N ILE A 332 24.09 4.94 16.51
CA ILE A 332 22.75 4.78 17.12
C ILE A 332 21.94 3.71 16.38
N ILE A 333 21.97 3.72 15.05
CA ILE A 333 21.17 2.79 14.23
C ILE A 333 21.77 1.39 14.22
N LYS A 334 23.10 1.26 14.14
CA LYS A 334 23.77 -0.04 14.12
C LYS A 334 23.79 -0.72 15.49
N SER A 335 23.85 0.06 16.56
CA SER A 335 24.06 -0.42 17.93
C SER A 335 23.13 0.24 18.95
N PRO A 336 21.79 0.20 18.77
CA PRO A 336 20.85 0.93 19.63
C PRO A 336 20.98 0.52 21.11
N LYS A 337 21.30 -0.75 21.38
CA LYS A 337 21.53 -1.28 22.73
C LYS A 337 22.64 -0.57 23.51
N GLN A 338 23.62 0.02 22.84
CA GLN A 338 24.69 0.79 23.50
C GLN A 338 24.17 2.12 24.07
N PHE A 339 23.09 2.64 23.49
CA PHE A 339 22.42 3.88 23.90
C PHE A 339 21.20 3.60 24.80
N ASP A 340 20.76 2.34 24.88
CA ASP A 340 19.63 1.84 25.69
C ASP A 340 20.06 1.27 27.06
N ASN A 341 21.34 1.40 27.41
CA ASN A 341 21.87 0.93 28.70
C ASN A 341 21.41 1.87 29.84
N GLY A 342 20.16 1.71 30.25
CA GLY A 342 19.59 2.22 31.50
C GLY A 342 19.44 3.74 31.56
N HIS A 343 18.21 4.23 31.41
CA HIS A 343 17.80 5.51 31.99
C HIS A 343 17.86 5.42 33.52
N ILE A 344 19.06 5.41 34.10
CA ILE A 344 19.23 5.73 35.52
C ILE A 344 19.15 7.26 35.59
N LEU A 345 17.97 7.77 35.93
CA LEU A 345 17.72 9.20 36.10
C LEU A 345 18.84 9.83 36.93
N HIS A 346 19.58 10.76 36.32
CA HIS A 346 20.72 11.51 36.89
C HIS A 346 22.07 10.79 37.07
N ALA A 347 22.26 9.53 36.64
CA ALA A 347 23.55 8.83 36.74
C ALA A 347 24.35 8.76 35.42
N SER A 348 23.67 8.91 34.28
CA SER A 348 24.31 8.98 32.97
C SER A 348 23.51 9.88 32.02
N ILE A 349 24.15 10.86 31.40
CA ILE A 349 23.57 11.79 30.45
C ILE A 349 24.44 11.78 29.18
N ARG A 350 23.76 11.67 28.03
CA ARG A 350 24.34 11.95 26.71
C ARG A 350 23.38 12.87 25.98
N GLU A 351 23.72 14.15 25.93
CA GLU A 351 22.83 15.19 25.41
C GLU A 351 23.51 16.00 24.31
N ILE A 352 22.74 16.40 23.29
CA ILE A 352 23.15 17.41 22.32
C ILE A 352 22.46 18.72 22.73
N PRO A 353 23.20 19.71 23.25
CA PRO A 353 22.64 21.00 23.63
C PRO A 353 21.85 21.63 22.49
N GLY A 354 20.62 22.05 22.77
CA GLY A 354 19.77 22.69 21.79
C GLY A 354 19.37 21.79 20.62
N LEU A 355 19.29 20.47 20.81
CA LEU A 355 18.76 19.51 19.81
C LEU A 355 17.39 19.90 19.25
N LEU A 356 16.58 20.63 20.02
CA LEU A 356 15.27 21.13 19.58
C LEU A 356 15.31 22.60 19.11
N THR A 357 16.46 23.26 19.15
CA THR A 357 16.63 24.68 18.80
C THR A 357 17.84 24.87 17.88
N VAL A 358 18.99 25.25 18.42
CA VAL A 358 20.19 25.64 17.68
C VAL A 358 20.82 24.49 16.90
N ASN A 359 20.68 23.25 17.38
CA ASN A 359 21.16 22.02 16.75
C ASN A 359 20.01 21.16 16.18
N SER A 360 18.85 21.76 15.92
CA SER A 360 17.66 21.06 15.39
C SER A 360 17.83 20.39 14.03
N GLN A 361 18.88 20.72 13.29
CA GLN A 361 19.20 20.01 12.04
C GLN A 361 19.62 18.55 12.27
N VAL A 362 20.11 18.18 13.46
CA VAL A 362 20.41 16.78 13.80
C VAL A 362 19.16 15.91 13.68
N SER A 363 18.01 16.40 14.15
CA SER A 363 16.73 15.67 14.05
C SER A 363 16.31 15.43 12.60
N LYS A 364 16.67 16.34 11.68
CA LYS A 364 16.43 16.15 10.24
C LYS A 364 17.34 15.08 9.64
N LEU A 365 18.62 15.08 10.01
CA LEU A 365 19.56 14.03 9.61
C LEU A 365 19.16 12.66 10.18
N PHE A 366 18.63 12.64 11.41
CA PHE A 366 18.02 11.44 11.99
C PHE A 366 16.82 10.97 11.15
N GLN A 367 15.92 11.87 10.75
CA GLN A 367 14.80 11.52 9.86
C GLN A 367 15.28 10.97 8.51
N THR A 368 16.36 11.52 7.92
CA THR A 368 16.97 10.95 6.69
C THR A 368 17.37 9.50 6.91
N ARG A 369 18.02 9.19 8.03
CA ARG A 369 18.41 7.81 8.33
C ARG A 369 17.23 6.90 8.64
N VAL A 370 16.20 7.41 9.31
CA VAL A 370 14.96 6.69 9.54
C VAL A 370 14.23 6.39 8.22
N ASN A 371 14.22 7.33 7.27
CA ASN A 371 13.70 7.08 5.92
C ASN A 371 14.46 5.94 5.22
N GLU A 372 15.80 5.88 5.33
CA GLU A 372 16.59 4.78 4.76
C GLU A 372 16.17 3.41 5.32
N VAL A 373 15.87 3.33 6.62
CA VAL A 373 15.35 2.11 7.26
C VAL A 373 13.99 1.73 6.69
N TYR A 374 13.05 2.68 6.58
CA TYR A 374 11.72 2.41 6.04
C TYR A 374 11.73 2.08 4.54
N LEU A 375 12.57 2.74 3.74
CA LEU A 375 12.75 2.42 2.33
C LEU A 375 13.25 0.98 2.15
N LYS A 376 14.22 0.55 2.96
CA LYS A 376 14.67 -0.84 2.95
C LYS A 376 13.55 -1.82 3.34
N GLN A 377 12.76 -1.49 4.35
CA GLN A 377 11.61 -2.32 4.75
C GLN A 377 10.55 -2.40 3.65
N ILE A 378 10.28 -1.29 2.95
CA ILE A 378 9.40 -1.26 1.78
C ILE A 378 9.94 -2.19 0.69
N ASP A 379 11.23 -2.11 0.37
CA ASP A 379 11.85 -2.96 -0.65
C ASP A 379 11.76 -4.45 -0.29
N ASP A 380 12.02 -4.80 0.98
CA ASP A 380 11.88 -6.17 1.48
C ASP A 380 10.41 -6.66 1.37
N LEU A 381 9.44 -5.86 1.82
CA LEU A 381 8.01 -6.18 1.74
C LEU A 381 7.54 -6.38 0.30
N VAL A 382 7.94 -5.50 -0.61
CA VAL A 382 7.62 -5.59 -2.05
C VAL A 382 8.21 -6.87 -2.64
N MET A 383 9.48 -7.16 -2.34
CA MET A 383 10.15 -8.38 -2.82
C MET A 383 9.40 -9.63 -2.35
N TYR A 384 9.11 -9.74 -1.05
CA TYR A 384 8.39 -10.90 -0.53
C TYR A 384 6.98 -11.02 -1.10
N GLN A 385 6.24 -9.90 -1.19
CA GLN A 385 4.89 -9.91 -1.76
C GLN A 385 4.91 -10.41 -3.21
N ASN A 386 5.81 -9.88 -4.05
CA ASN A 386 5.93 -10.30 -5.45
C ASN A 386 6.26 -11.79 -5.56
N ILE A 387 7.12 -12.33 -4.69
CA ILE A 387 7.40 -13.79 -4.64
C ILE A 387 6.12 -14.56 -4.34
N TYR A 388 5.36 -14.18 -3.32
CA TYR A 388 4.15 -14.92 -2.93
C TYR A 388 3.01 -14.79 -3.93
N ILE A 389 2.81 -13.62 -4.55
CA ILE A 389 1.81 -13.45 -5.61
C ILE A 389 2.05 -14.44 -6.76
N ASN A 390 3.32 -14.65 -7.15
CA ASN A 390 3.68 -15.60 -8.19
C ASN A 390 3.43 -17.07 -7.82
N LEU A 391 3.14 -17.37 -6.55
CA LEU A 391 2.78 -18.71 -6.09
C LEU A 391 1.27 -18.96 -6.09
N ILE A 392 0.44 -17.93 -6.33
CA ILE A 392 -1.02 -18.05 -6.35
C ILE A 392 -1.47 -18.63 -7.68
N LYS A 393 -2.31 -19.68 -7.66
CA LYS A 393 -2.92 -20.18 -8.89
C LYS A 393 -4.01 -19.23 -9.38
N PRO A 394 -4.14 -19.00 -10.70
CA PRO A 394 -5.12 -18.07 -11.25
C PRO A 394 -6.58 -18.36 -10.82
N ASP A 395 -6.95 -19.63 -10.65
CA ASP A 395 -8.32 -20.03 -10.27
C ASP A 395 -8.64 -19.73 -8.80
N GLU A 396 -7.63 -19.63 -7.93
CA GLU A 396 -7.83 -19.25 -6.52
C GLU A 396 -8.32 -17.81 -6.41
N LEU A 397 -7.81 -16.92 -7.27
CA LEU A 397 -8.20 -15.51 -7.32
C LEU A 397 -9.71 -15.34 -7.61
N ASP A 398 -10.25 -16.16 -8.50
CA ASP A 398 -11.65 -16.08 -8.96
C ASP A 398 -12.67 -16.40 -7.86
N SER A 399 -12.25 -17.18 -6.86
CA SER A 399 -13.08 -17.61 -5.73
C SER A 399 -12.69 -16.96 -4.40
N PHE A 400 -11.63 -16.14 -4.42
CA PHE A 400 -11.06 -15.58 -3.20
C PHE A 400 -12.01 -14.62 -2.51
N LEU A 401 -12.64 -13.68 -3.23
CA LEU A 401 -13.54 -12.65 -2.66
C LEU A 401 -14.99 -13.11 -2.54
#